data_AF-W7YG72-F1
#
_entry.id   AF-W7YG72-F1
#
_cell.length_a   1.000
_cell.length_b   1.000
_cell.length_c   1.000
_cell.angle_alpha   90.00
_cell.angle_beta   90.00
_cell.angle_gamma   90.00
#
_symmetry.space_group_name_H-M   'P 1'
#
loop_
_entity.id
_entity.type
_entity.pdbx_description
1 polymer ?
#
loop_
_entity_poly.entity_id
_entity_poly.type
_entity_poly.pdbx_seq_one_letter_code
_entity_poly.pdbx_strand_id
1 'polypeptide(L)'
;MSMPNVPDIKPEIELKRQDVVNLLLSSIAMEEMGLSHIINAEGEKLQRIVQSEDSNVKDILDINESVERMLRNIIKNQMLLQFKLEDIIKLEKMSSNTEFHNEYHAEYHEE
;
A
#
# COMPACT_ATOMS: atom_id res chain seq x y z
N MET A 1 -5.15 50.13 -7.22
CA MET A 1 -4.23 49.07 -7.71
C MET A 1 -5.08 47.85 -8.03
N SER A 2 -5.08 47.35 -9.28
CA SER A 2 -5.79 46.11 -9.63
C SER A 2 -4.98 44.91 -9.16
N MET A 3 -5.65 43.88 -8.64
CA MET A 3 -4.99 42.61 -8.31
C MET A 3 -4.33 42.00 -9.55
N PRO A 4 -3.20 41.28 -9.40
CA PRO A 4 -2.65 40.46 -10.47
C PRO A 4 -3.68 39.42 -10.93
N ASN A 5 -3.84 39.27 -12.25
CA ASN A 5 -4.69 38.23 -12.82
C ASN A 5 -3.94 36.89 -12.70
N VAL A 6 -4.33 36.05 -11.74
CA VAL A 6 -3.80 34.69 -11.62
C VAL A 6 -4.44 33.86 -12.74
N PRO A 7 -3.66 33.20 -13.60
CA PRO A 7 -4.22 32.33 -14.63
C PRO A 7 -5.07 31.23 -14.00
N ASP A 8 -6.18 30.87 -14.65
CA ASP A 8 -7.03 29.76 -14.24
C ASP A 8 -6.30 28.44 -14.53
N ILE A 9 -5.74 27.79 -13.50
CA ILE A 9 -5.06 26.50 -13.62
C ILE A 9 -6.13 25.42 -13.49
N LYS A 10 -6.54 24.81 -14.60
CA LYS A 10 -7.28 23.54 -14.59
C LYS A 10 -6.30 22.38 -14.73
N PRO A 11 -5.95 21.66 -13.65
CA PRO A 11 -5.18 20.44 -13.79
C PRO A 11 -6.10 19.36 -14.37
N GLU A 12 -6.03 19.15 -15.68
CA GLU A 12 -6.59 17.97 -16.32
C GLU A 12 -5.64 16.80 -16.04
N ILE A 13 -6.04 15.91 -15.13
CA ILE A 13 -5.28 14.70 -14.82
C ILE A 13 -5.78 13.60 -15.76
N GLU A 14 -5.06 13.37 -16.85
CA GLU A 14 -5.26 12.20 -17.70
C GLU A 14 -4.46 11.01 -17.13
N LEU A 15 -5.16 10.05 -16.51
CA LEU A 15 -4.56 8.80 -16.05
C LEU A 15 -4.88 7.68 -17.03
N LYS A 16 -3.84 6.98 -17.51
CA LYS A 16 -4.04 5.71 -18.20
C LYS A 16 -4.26 4.60 -17.19
N ARG A 17 -4.88 3.51 -17.62
CA ARG A 17 -5.12 2.33 -16.77
C ARG A 17 -3.83 1.81 -16.13
N GLN A 18 -2.72 1.80 -16.88
CA GLN A 18 -1.41 1.39 -16.36
C GLN A 18 -0.91 2.30 -15.23
N ASP A 19 -1.14 3.62 -15.33
CA ASP A 19 -0.75 4.57 -14.30
C ASP A 19 -1.53 4.29 -13.01
N VAL A 20 -2.83 4.00 -13.13
CA VAL A 20 -3.67 3.62 -11.98
C VAL A 20 -3.17 2.33 -11.32
N VAL A 21 -2.83 1.30 -12.11
CA VAL A 21 -2.26 0.05 -11.57
C VAL A 21 -0.96 0.32 -10.81
N ASN A 22 -0.05 1.11 -11.40
CA ASN A 22 1.21 1.47 -10.76
C ASN A 22 1.00 2.27 -9.46
N LEU A 23 0.03 3.18 -9.44
CA LEU A 23 -0.33 3.95 -8.24
C LEU A 23 -0.92 3.04 -7.14
N LEU A 24 -1.76 2.07 -7.51
CA LEU A 24 -2.32 1.10 -6.57
C LEU A 24 -1.22 0.20 -5.99
N LEU A 25 -0.30 -0.32 -6.81
CA LEU A 25 0.86 -1.06 -6.35
C LEU A 25 1.76 -0.22 -5.44
N SER A 26 1.99 1.05 -5.81
CA SER A 26 2.74 1.99 -4.97
C SER A 26 2.06 2.22 -3.62
N SER A 27 0.73 2.28 -3.58
CA SER A 27 -0.02 2.42 -2.32
C SER A 27 0.20 1.24 -1.38
N ILE A 28 0.26 0.01 -1.92
CA ILE A 28 0.60 -1.19 -1.13
C ILE A 28 2.02 -1.08 -0.60
N ALA A 29 2.99 -0.74 -1.47
CA ALA A 29 4.38 -0.58 -1.07
C ALA A 29 4.57 0.47 0.03
N MET A 30 3.85 1.59 -0.04
CA MET A 30 3.89 2.63 0.99
C MET A 30 3.32 2.14 2.33
N GLU A 31 2.26 1.33 2.30
CA GLU A 31 1.67 0.76 3.51
C GLU A 31 2.60 -0.29 4.14
N GLU A 32 3.23 -1.13 3.32
CA GLU A 32 4.29 -2.06 3.74
C GLU A 32 5.47 -1.35 4.42
N MET A 33 5.94 -0.23 3.86
CA MET A 33 6.97 0.61 4.47
C MET A 33 6.51 1.15 5.84
N GLY A 34 5.27 1.60 5.94
CA GLY A 34 4.68 2.04 7.21
C GLY A 34 4.65 0.92 8.27
N LEU A 35 4.23 -0.28 7.88
CA LEU A 35 4.20 -1.44 8.77
C LEU A 35 5.59 -1.86 9.24
N SER A 36 6.60 -1.77 8.37
CA SER A 36 8.03 -1.96 8.72
C SER A 36 8.48 -1.04 9.85
N HIS A 37 8.15 0.26 9.77
CA HIS A 37 8.49 1.22 10.83
C HIS A 37 7.80 0.88 12.15
N ILE A 38 6.55 0.44 12.11
CA ILE A 38 5.83 0.00 13.31
C ILE A 38 6.52 -1.22 13.92
N ILE A 39 6.87 -2.24 13.13
CA ILE A 39 7.57 -3.43 13.61
C ILE A 39 8.89 -3.04 14.30
N ASN A 40 9.66 -2.14 13.68
CA ASN A 40 10.91 -1.66 14.26
C ASN A 40 10.68 -0.94 15.59
N ALA A 41 9.69 -0.04 15.67
CA ALA A 41 9.35 0.67 16.90
C ALA A 41 8.88 -0.29 18.02
N GLU A 42 8.12 -1.34 17.69
CA GLU A 42 7.75 -2.38 18.66
C GLU A 42 8.98 -3.18 19.13
N GLY A 43 9.96 -3.43 18.25
CA GLY A 43 11.24 -4.03 18.61
C GLY A 43 12.08 -3.15 19.54
N GLU A 44 12.19 -1.85 19.24
CA GLU A 44 12.87 -0.88 20.10
C GLU A 44 12.21 -0.77 21.48
N LYS A 45 10.87 -0.84 21.53
CA LYS A 45 10.10 -0.86 22.79
C LYS A 45 10.48 -2.06 23.66
N LEU A 46 10.56 -3.27 23.08
CA LEU A 46 11.01 -4.47 23.78
C LEU A 46 12.46 -4.35 24.27
N GLN A 47 13.35 -3.87 23.40
CA GLN A 47 14.75 -3.69 23.77
C GLN A 47 14.90 -2.73 24.95
N ARG A 48 14.16 -1.62 24.94
CA ARG A 48 14.22 -0.58 25.98
C ARG A 48 13.73 -1.08 27.33
N ILE A 49 12.67 -1.89 27.38
CA ILE A 49 12.21 -2.44 28.66
C ILE A 49 13.15 -3.51 29.19
N VAL A 50 13.68 -4.39 28.32
CA VAL A 50 14.61 -5.44 28.76
C VAL A 50 15.93 -4.85 29.29
N GLN A 51 16.36 -3.71 28.77
CA GLN A 51 17.57 -3.01 29.22
C GLN A 51 17.35 -2.10 30.44
N SER A 52 16.11 -1.84 30.85
CA SER A 52 15.83 -0.93 31.95
C SER A 52 15.93 -1.67 33.29
N GLU A 53 16.84 -1.18 34.15
CA GLU A 53 17.14 -1.76 35.46
C GLU A 53 15.98 -1.64 36.47
N ASP A 54 15.04 -0.72 36.23
CA ASP A 54 13.86 -0.47 37.06
C ASP A 54 12.64 -1.33 36.67
N SER A 55 12.75 -2.14 35.61
CA SER A 55 11.63 -2.92 35.08
C SER A 55 11.32 -4.14 35.93
N ASN A 56 10.07 -4.28 36.37
CA ASN A 56 9.63 -5.54 36.96
C ASN A 56 9.25 -6.54 35.86
N VAL A 57 9.33 -7.84 36.18
CA VAL A 57 8.89 -8.95 35.33
C VAL A 57 7.46 -8.74 34.82
N LYS A 58 6.58 -8.18 35.66
CA LYS A 58 5.20 -7.89 35.26
C LYS A 58 5.15 -6.88 34.10
N ASP A 59 5.91 -5.80 34.18
CA ASP A 59 5.94 -4.76 33.14
C ASP A 59 6.47 -5.31 31.82
N ILE A 60 7.48 -6.18 31.89
CA ILE A 60 8.03 -6.88 30.72
C ILE A 60 6.97 -7.78 30.06
N LEU A 61 6.23 -8.55 30.86
CA LEU A 61 5.17 -9.43 30.34
C LEU A 61 4.01 -8.63 29.72
N ASP A 62 3.59 -7.55 30.37
CA ASP A 62 2.50 -6.68 29.89
C ASP A 62 2.89 -6.02 28.55
N ILE A 63 4.12 -5.54 28.42
CA ILE A 63 4.64 -4.99 27.16
C ILE A 63 4.76 -6.07 26.08
N ASN A 64 5.27 -7.25 26.41
CA ASN A 64 5.38 -8.36 25.46
C ASN A 64 4.02 -8.77 24.90
N GLU A 65 2.99 -8.87 25.76
CA GLU A 65 1.63 -9.16 25.33
C GLU A 65 1.06 -8.04 24.43
N SER A 66 1.37 -6.78 24.74
CA SER A 66 1.01 -5.64 23.89
C SER A 66 1.66 -5.72 22.50
N VAL A 67 2.95 -6.04 22.44
CA VAL A 67 3.70 -6.20 21.17
C VAL A 67 3.13 -7.36 20.37
N GLU A 68 2.86 -8.50 21.00
CA GLU A 68 2.25 -9.66 20.36
C GLU A 68 0.87 -9.33 19.79
N ARG A 69 0.04 -8.56 20.51
CA ARG A 69 -1.24 -8.03 19.99
C ARG A 69 -1.02 -7.14 18.77
N MET A 70 -0.01 -6.27 18.78
CA MET A 70 0.28 -5.41 17.64
C MET A 70 0.74 -6.20 16.42
N LEU A 71 1.63 -7.19 16.59
CA LEU A 71 2.07 -8.08 15.52
C LEU A 71 0.91 -8.87 14.91
N ARG A 72 -0.03 -9.37 15.73
CA ARG A 72 -1.26 -10.00 15.23
C ARG A 72 -2.09 -9.05 14.35
N ASN A 73 -2.17 -7.77 14.71
CA ASN A 73 -2.89 -6.78 13.91
C ASN A 73 -2.16 -6.47 12.60
N ILE A 74 -0.82 -6.38 12.63
CA ILE A 74 0.00 -6.24 11.42
C ILE A 74 -0.24 -7.41 10.47
N ILE A 75 -0.24 -8.66 10.97
CA ILE A 75 -0.52 -9.84 10.14
C ILE A 75 -1.90 -9.76 9.47
N LYS A 76 -2.94 -9.28 10.19
CA LYS A 76 -4.27 -9.08 9.59
C LYS A 76 -4.24 -8.03 8.48
N ASN A 77 -3.50 -6.94 8.67
CA ASN A 77 -3.33 -5.93 7.61
C ASN A 77 -2.58 -6.50 6.40
N GLN A 78 -1.54 -7.30 6.63
CA GLN A 78 -0.80 -8.00 5.57
C GLN A 78 -1.73 -8.90 4.74
N MET A 79 -2.66 -9.61 5.37
CA MET A 79 -3.68 -10.40 4.65
C MET A 79 -4.58 -9.52 3.76
N LEU A 80 -4.99 -8.34 4.25
CA LEU A 80 -5.79 -7.39 3.46
C LEU A 80 -5.00 -6.80 2.29
N LEU A 81 -3.72 -6.48 2.50
CA LEU A 81 -2.81 -5.99 1.45
C LEU A 81 -2.58 -7.07 0.39
N GLN A 82 -2.45 -8.33 0.80
CA GLN A 82 -2.38 -9.46 -0.12
C GLN A 82 -3.63 -9.55 -1.00
N PHE A 83 -4.83 -9.46 -0.43
CA PHE A 83 -6.07 -9.47 -1.23
C PHE A 83 -6.12 -8.30 -2.22
N LYS A 84 -5.71 -7.10 -1.79
CA LYS A 84 -5.63 -5.94 -2.68
C LYS A 84 -4.65 -6.18 -3.84
N LEU A 85 -3.48 -6.76 -3.55
CA LEU A 85 -2.48 -7.11 -4.56
C LEU A 85 -3.02 -8.13 -5.57
N GLU A 86 -3.67 -9.18 -5.09
CA GLU A 86 -4.28 -10.21 -5.94
C GLU A 86 -5.33 -9.62 -6.89
N ASP A 87 -6.14 -8.69 -6.41
CA ASP A 87 -7.16 -8.02 -7.22
C ASP A 87 -6.54 -7.08 -8.27
N ILE A 88 -5.45 -6.37 -7.92
CA ILE A 88 -4.70 -5.56 -8.90
C ILE A 88 -4.11 -6.45 -10.00
N ILE A 89 -3.50 -7.59 -9.64
CA ILE A 89 -2.95 -8.55 -10.62
C ILE A 89 -4.04 -9.10 -11.54
N LYS A 90 -5.25 -9.36 -11.01
CA LYS A 90 -6.39 -9.79 -11.83
C LYS A 90 -6.81 -8.68 -12.81
N LEU A 91 -6.86 -7.42 -12.35
CA LEU A 91 -7.22 -6.26 -13.18
C LEU A 91 -6.23 -6.03 -14.34
N GLU A 92 -4.95 -6.28 -14.11
CA GLU A 92 -3.90 -6.22 -15.13
C GLU A 92 -4.11 -7.32 -16.19
N LYS A 93 -4.26 -8.58 -15.77
CA LYS A 93 -4.48 -9.74 -16.67
C LYS A 93 -5.72 -9.60 -17.56
N MET A 94 -6.82 -9.08 -17.01
CA MET A 94 -8.04 -8.83 -17.79
C MET A 94 -7.82 -7.79 -18.89
N SER A 95 -6.95 -6.80 -18.65
CA SER A 95 -6.60 -5.79 -19.65
C SER A 95 -5.87 -6.41 -20.84
N SER A 96 -4.85 -7.23 -20.57
CA SER A 96 -4.05 -7.89 -21.62
C SER A 96 -4.92 -8.79 -22.52
N ASN A 97 -5.85 -9.56 -21.94
CA ASN A 97 -6.73 -10.44 -22.73
C ASN A 97 -7.73 -9.69 -23.63
N THR A 98 -8.08 -8.44 -23.29
CA THR A 98 -9.01 -7.62 -24.09
C THR A 98 -8.28 -7.01 -25.31
N GLU A 99 -7.00 -6.69 -25.19
CA GLU A 99 -6.18 -6.18 -26.29
C GLU A 99 -5.98 -7.24 -27.38
N PHE A 100 -5.70 -8.50 -27.00
CA PHE A 100 -5.61 -9.60 -27.97
C PHE A 100 -6.89 -9.81 -28.76
N HIS A 101 -8.08 -9.71 -28.14
CA HIS A 101 -9.33 -9.94 -28.85
C HIS A 101 -9.71 -8.81 -29.83
N ASN A 102 -9.33 -7.56 -29.54
CA ASN A 102 -9.61 -6.43 -30.43
C ASN A 102 -8.70 -6.41 -31.67
N GLU A 103 -7.45 -6.88 -31.54
CA GLU A 103 -6.50 -6.93 -32.67
C GLU A 103 -6.96 -7.91 -33.76
N TYR A 104 -7.49 -9.08 -33.38
CA TYR A 104 -8.04 -10.04 -34.34
C TYR A 104 -9.33 -9.56 -35.03
N HIS A 105 -10.12 -8.67 -34.41
CA HIS A 105 -11.36 -8.18 -35.04
C HIS A 105 -11.13 -7.02 -36.01
N ALA A 106 -10.05 -6.25 -35.85
CA ALA A 106 -9.70 -5.16 -36.77
C ALA A 106 -9.19 -5.67 -38.13
N GLU A 107 -8.56 -6.85 -38.17
CA GLU A 107 -7.97 -7.44 -39.39
C GLU A 107 -9.00 -8.00 -40.39
N TYR A 108 -10.26 -8.22 -39.99
CA TYR A 108 -11.29 -8.82 -40.86
C TYR A 108 -12.31 -7.83 -41.44
N HIS A 109 -12.07 -6.53 -41.32
CA HIS A 109 -13.01 -5.49 -41.79
C HIS A 109 -12.44 -4.55 -42.88
N GLU A 110 -11.29 -4.88 -43.49
CA GLU A 110 -10.70 -4.12 -44.60
C GLU A 110 -10.91 -4.72 -46.01
N GLU A 111 -11.84 -5.66 -46.20
CA GLU A 111 -12.29 -6.11 -47.55
C GLU A 111 -13.57 -5.43 -48.04
#